data_AF-A0A382I247-F1
#
_entry.id   AF-A0A382I247-F1
#
_cell.length_a   1.000
_cell.length_b   1.000
_cell.length_c   1.000
_cell.angle_alpha   90.00
_cell.angle_beta   90.00
_cell.angle_gamma   90.00
#
_symmetry.space_group_name_H-M   'P 1'
#
loop_
_entity.id
_entity.type
_entity.pdbx_description
1 polymer ?
#
loop_
_entity_poly.entity_id
_entity_poly.type
_entity_poly.pdbx_seq_one_letter_code
_entity_poly.pdbx_strand_id
1 'polypeptide(L)'
;ALSAGCVVVCPNIGVLPETCANFAWMYGFCEEKSDHAKKFAYVLKDAIDNFWEAPVQAGLAFQKQYFDMHYDIDTTAKQWTMMLETIKTSLEKKS
;
A
#
# COMPACT_ATOMS: atom_id res chain seq x y z
N ALA A 1 -2.02 -7.26 -4.26
CA ALA A 1 -0.60 -7.22 -4.69
C ALA A 1 0.33 -7.14 -3.48
N LEU A 2 0.26 -6.07 -2.68
CA LEU A 2 1.18 -5.86 -1.55
C LEU A 2 1.04 -6.92 -0.44
N SER A 3 -0.20 -7.29 -0.06
CA SER A 3 -0.49 -8.40 0.87
C SER A 3 -0.10 -9.79 0.34
N ALA A 4 0.09 -9.92 -0.97
CA ALA A 4 0.59 -11.13 -1.60
C ALA A 4 2.13 -11.18 -1.65
N GLY A 5 2.83 -10.15 -1.14
CA GLY A 5 4.28 -10.07 -1.17
C GLY A 5 4.85 -9.76 -2.56
N CYS A 6 4.06 -9.23 -3.50
CA CYS A 6 4.56 -8.82 -4.80
C CYS A 6 5.29 -7.47 -4.71
N VAL A 7 6.36 -7.29 -5.49
CA VAL A 7 6.88 -5.95 -5.82
C VAL A 7 5.82 -5.24 -6.66
N VAL A 8 5.44 -4.04 -6.26
CA VAL A 8 4.50 -3.19 -7.01
C VAL A 8 5.28 -2.03 -7.61
N VAL A 9 5.20 -1.87 -8.93
CA VAL A 9 5.73 -0.72 -9.66
C VAL A 9 4.55 0.12 -10.14
N CYS A 10 4.44 1.36 -9.69
CA CYS A 10 3.30 2.23 -9.99
C CYS A 10 3.72 3.71 -10.03
N PRO A 11 2.92 4.60 -10.65
CA PRO A 11 3.17 6.03 -10.58
C PRO A 11 2.74 6.59 -9.21
N ASN A 12 3.36 7.68 -8.78
CA ASN A 12 3.03 8.38 -7.53
C ASN A 12 1.82 9.33 -7.64
N ILE A 13 0.72 8.88 -8.26
CA ILE A 13 -0.50 9.68 -8.50
C ILE A 13 -1.64 9.33 -7.54
N GLY A 14 -2.40 10.35 -7.13
CA GLY A 14 -3.59 10.19 -6.30
C GLY A 14 -3.25 9.58 -4.95
N VAL A 15 -4.02 8.56 -4.55
CA VAL A 15 -3.85 7.88 -3.26
C VAL A 15 -2.85 6.73 -3.28
N LEU A 16 -2.15 6.50 -4.40
CA LEU A 16 -1.20 5.41 -4.52
C LEU A 16 -0.02 5.53 -3.53
N PRO A 17 0.64 6.70 -3.36
CA PRO A 17 1.68 6.90 -2.34
C PRO A 17 1.26 6.43 -0.95
N GLU A 18 0.06 6.84 -0.53
CA GLU A 18 -0.49 6.53 0.79
C GLU A 18 -0.94 5.06 0.89
N THR A 19 -1.64 4.56 -0.12
CA THR A 19 -2.18 3.18 -0.15
C THR A 19 -1.06 2.15 -0.17
N CYS A 20 0.04 2.44 -0.85
CA CYS A 20 1.20 1.55 -0.87
C CYS A 20 2.08 1.66 0.37
N ALA A 21 1.79 2.59 1.29
CA ALA A 21 2.55 2.83 2.53
C ALA A 21 4.07 2.90 2.29
N ASN A 22 4.48 3.55 1.19
CA ASN A 22 5.88 3.65 0.71
C ASN A 22 6.59 2.32 0.37
N PHE A 23 5.89 1.18 0.32
CA PHE A 23 6.49 -0.09 -0.08
C PHE A 23 6.63 -0.27 -1.60
N ALA A 24 5.76 0.37 -2.38
CA ALA A 24 5.81 0.26 -3.82
C ALA A 24 6.96 1.08 -4.42
N TRP A 25 7.47 0.60 -5.54
CA TRP A 25 8.54 1.23 -6.29
C TRP A 25 7.95 2.32 -7.18
N MET A 26 8.01 3.52 -6.61
CA MET A 26 7.66 4.86 -7.08
C MET A 26 8.27 5.32 -8.40
N TYR A 27 7.49 5.79 -9.37
CA TYR A 27 7.99 6.79 -10.35
C TYR A 27 7.08 8.01 -10.45
N GLY A 28 7.68 9.14 -10.84
CA GLY A 28 6.97 10.39 -11.07
C GLY A 28 5.98 10.27 -12.22
N PHE A 29 4.69 10.48 -11.95
CA PHE A 29 3.64 10.47 -12.95
C PHE A 29 3.97 11.38 -14.14
N CYS A 30 3.53 10.98 -15.33
CA CYS A 30 3.64 11.75 -16.56
C CYS A 30 2.36 11.56 -17.37
N GLU A 31 1.79 12.64 -17.90
CA GLU A 31 0.58 12.59 -18.71
C GLU A 31 0.88 12.08 -20.13
N GLU A 32 2.03 12.46 -20.69
CA GLU A 32 2.50 11.96 -21.98
C GLU A 32 2.80 10.47 -21.94
N LYS A 33 2.06 9.69 -22.72
CA LYS A 33 2.06 8.22 -22.66
C LYS A 33 3.43 7.62 -22.96
N SER A 34 4.15 8.18 -23.92
CA SER A 34 5.48 7.68 -24.28
C SER A 34 6.48 7.86 -23.15
N ASP A 35 6.42 8.99 -22.44
CA ASP A 35 7.34 9.28 -21.35
C ASP A 35 6.94 8.54 -20.07
N HIS A 36 5.63 8.37 -19.84
CA HIS A 36 5.11 7.50 -18.81
C HIS A 36 5.61 6.05 -18.97
N ALA A 37 5.51 5.50 -20.18
CA ALA A 37 5.95 4.13 -20.47
C ALA A 37 7.47 3.97 -20.27
N LYS A 38 8.28 4.95 -20.67
CA LYS A 38 9.73 4.94 -20.42
C LYS A 38 10.02 4.90 -18.92
N LYS A 39 9.43 5.81 -18.14
CA LYS A 39 9.64 5.87 -16.67
C LYS A 39 9.23 4.57 -15.99
N PHE A 40 8.07 4.02 -16.35
CA PHE A 40 7.62 2.72 -15.86
C PHE A 40 8.63 1.61 -16.19
N ALA A 41 9.08 1.54 -17.45
CA ALA A 41 10.02 0.51 -17.89
C ALA A 41 11.37 0.58 -17.17
N TYR A 42 11.88 1.77 -16.86
CA TYR A 42 13.11 1.93 -16.09
C TYR A 42 12.97 1.35 -14.67
N VAL A 43 11.92 1.70 -13.94
CA VAL A 43 11.71 1.19 -12.58
C VAL A 43 11.35 -0.29 -12.58
N LEU A 44 10.58 -0.75 -13.57
CA LEU A 44 10.27 -2.18 -13.73
C LEU A 44 11.51 -3.02 -13.99
N LYS A 45 12.42 -2.53 -14.84
CA LYS A 45 13.69 -3.21 -15.09
C LYS A 45 14.49 -3.36 -13.79
N ASP A 46 14.63 -2.27 -13.03
CA ASP A 46 15.33 -2.29 -11.75
C ASP A 46 14.68 -3.28 -10.76
N ALA A 47 13.35 -3.33 -10.73
CA ALA A 47 12.61 -4.29 -9.91
C ALA A 47 12.87 -5.74 -10.31
N ILE A 48 12.94 -6.05 -11.61
CA ILE A 48 13.24 -7.39 -12.12
C ILE A 48 14.68 -7.77 -11.79
N ASP A 49 15.63 -6.87 -12.06
CA ASP A 49 17.06 -7.13 -11.91
C ASP A 49 17.44 -7.37 -10.44
N ASN A 50 16.78 -6.68 -9.50
CA ASN A 50 17.06 -6.79 -8.06
C ASN A 50 16.07 -7.68 -7.29
N PHE A 51 15.06 -8.28 -7.93
CA PHE A 51 13.98 -8.97 -7.23
C PHE A 51 14.49 -9.99 -6.21
N TRP A 52 15.48 -10.81 -6.61
CA TRP A 52 15.99 -11.92 -5.79
C TRP A 52 17.04 -11.50 -4.75
N GLU A 53 17.40 -10.22 -4.69
CA GLU A 53 18.34 -9.72 -3.70
C GLU A 53 17.78 -9.87 -2.29
N ALA A 54 18.62 -10.35 -1.37
CA ALA A 54 18.20 -10.65 0.00
C ALA A 54 17.53 -9.44 0.72
N PRO A 55 18.03 -8.19 0.58
CA PRO A 55 17.36 -7.03 1.14
C PRO A 55 15.95 -6.79 0.58
N VAL A 56 15.74 -7.03 -0.72
CA VAL A 56 14.43 -6.86 -1.38
C VAL A 56 13.46 -7.92 -0.87
N GLN A 57 13.88 -9.19 -0.81
CA GLN A 57 13.05 -10.27 -0.27
C GLN A 57 12.68 -10.05 1.21
N ALA A 58 13.61 -9.56 2.03
CA ALA A 58 13.33 -9.19 3.41
C ALA A 58 12.30 -8.04 3.49
N GLY A 59 12.43 -7.04 2.62
CA GLY A 59 11.45 -5.95 2.48
C GLY A 59 10.06 -6.44 2.10
N LEU A 60 9.94 -7.39 1.16
CA LEU A 60 8.66 -7.98 0.73
C LEU A 60 8.00 -8.80 1.84
N ALA A 61 8.79 -9.54 2.63
CA ALA A 61 8.28 -10.25 3.80
C ALA A 61 7.69 -9.28 4.83
N PHE A 62 8.40 -8.18 5.11
CA PHE A 62 7.92 -7.14 6.03
C PHE A 62 6.70 -6.40 5.48
N GLN A 63 6.68 -6.05 4.19
CA GLN A 63 5.52 -5.48 3.51
C GLN A 63 4.28 -6.35 3.70
N LYS A 64 4.40 -7.67 3.44
CA LYS A 64 3.28 -8.59 3.59
C LYS A 64 2.73 -8.56 5.02
N GLN A 65 3.60 -8.66 6.03
CA GLN A 65 3.21 -8.60 7.44
C GLN A 65 2.49 -7.29 7.77
N TYR A 66 2.97 -6.16 7.26
CA TYR A 66 2.35 -4.86 7.46
C TYR A 66 0.90 -4.83 6.92
N PHE A 67 0.70 -5.29 5.68
CA PHE A 67 -0.65 -5.28 5.09
C PHE A 67 -1.58 -6.31 5.72
N ASP A 68 -1.07 -7.49 6.09
CA ASP A 68 -1.86 -8.50 6.80
C ASP A 68 -2.30 -8.02 8.19
N MET A 69 -1.54 -7.11 8.83
CA MET A 69 -1.90 -6.55 10.13
C MET A 69 -2.82 -5.32 10.03
N HIS A 70 -2.54 -4.40 9.10
CA HIS A 70 -3.22 -3.10 9.06
C HIS A 70 -4.42 -3.05 8.11
N TYR A 71 -4.48 -3.93 7.11
CA TYR A 71 -5.54 -3.95 6.11
C TYR A 71 -6.36 -5.25 6.17
N ASP A 72 -6.36 -5.90 7.33
CA ASP A 72 -7.24 -7.02 7.63
C ASP A 72 -8.69 -6.54 7.83
N ILE A 73 -9.61 -7.18 7.11
CA ILE A 73 -11.02 -6.76 7.09
C ILE A 73 -11.71 -7.05 8.42
N ASP A 74 -11.36 -8.14 9.09
CA ASP A 74 -11.95 -8.51 10.38
C ASP A 74 -11.52 -7.53 11.48
N THR A 75 -10.25 -7.14 11.47
CA THR A 75 -9.70 -6.11 12.35
C THR A 75 -10.35 -4.76 12.08
N THR A 76 -10.48 -4.38 10.82
CA THR A 76 -11.13 -3.13 10.42
C THR A 76 -12.59 -3.12 10.88
N ALA A 77 -13.37 -4.17 10.63
CA ALA A 77 -14.76 -4.25 11.05
C ALA A 77 -14.96 -4.08 12.56
N LYS A 78 -14.05 -4.66 13.37
CA LYS A 78 -14.06 -4.50 14.83
C LYS A 78 -13.78 -3.05 15.25
N GLN A 79 -12.82 -2.38 14.60
CA GLN A 79 -12.52 -0.96 14.88
C GLN A 79 -13.72 -0.06 14.57
N TRP A 80 -14.40 -0.29 13.44
CA TRP A 80 -15.62 0.45 13.09
C TRP A 80 -16.75 0.20 14.09
N THR A 81 -16.97 -1.05 14.49
CA THR A 81 -17.99 -1.40 15.50
C THR A 81 -17.72 -0.66 16.81
N MET A 82 -16.49 -0.71 17.31
CA MET A 82 -16.08 -0.01 18.53
C MET A 82 -16.28 1.51 18.43
N MET A 83 -15.91 2.10 17.29
CA MET A 83 -16.09 3.53 17.03
C MET A 83 -17.58 3.90 17.08
N LEU A 84 -18.43 3.16 16.38
CA LEU A 84 -19.87 3.41 16.31
C LEU A 84 -20.55 3.23 17.67
N GLU A 85 -20.20 2.19 18.44
CA GLU A 85 -20.69 1.98 19.80
C GLU A 85 -20.27 3.12 20.75
N THR A 86 -19.04 3.61 20.61
CA THR A 86 -18.53 4.75 21.38
C THR A 86 -19.32 6.03 21.06
N ILE A 87 -19.56 6.30 19.78
CA ILE A 87 -20.37 7.45 19.33
C ILE A 87 -21.79 7.35 19.88
N LYS A 88 -22.44 6.18 19.74
CA LYS A 88 -23.79 5.94 20.27
C LYS A 88 -23.85 6.23 21.78
N THR A 89 -22.96 5.63 22.55
CA THR A 89 -22.90 5.81 24.02
C THR A 89 -22.67 7.27 24.40
N SER A 90 -21.85 8.01 23.65
CA SER A 90 -21.60 9.43 23.91
C SER A 90 -22.84 10.30 23.67
N LEU A 91 -23.65 9.97 22.66
CA LEU A 91 -24.89 10.69 22.36
C LEU A 91 -25.98 10.40 23.42
N GLU A 92 -26.12 9.14 23.83
CA GLU A 92 -27.09 8.74 24.85
C GLU A 92 -26.80 9.39 26.21
N LYS A 93 -25.52 9.58 26.58
CA LYS A 93 -25.13 10.28 27.82
C LYS A 93 -25.39 11.79 27.79
N LYS A 94 -25.62 12.39 26.62
CA LYS A 94 -25.90 13.82 26.46
C LYS A 94 -27.40 14.14 26.43
N SER A 95 -28.26 13.13 26.25
CA SER A 95 -29.72 13.24 26.32
C SER A 95 -30.23 13.05 27.73
#